data_AF-A0A3D9SHV4-F1
#
_entry.id   AF-A0A3D9SHV4-F1
#
_cell.length_a   1.000
_cell.length_b   1.000
_cell.length_c   1.000
_cell.angle_alpha   90.00
_cell.angle_beta   90.00
_cell.angle_gamma   90.00
#
_symmetry.space_group_name_H-M   'P 1'
#
loop_
_entity.id
_entity.type
_entity.pdbx_description
1 polymer ?
#
loop_
_entity_poly.entity_id
_entity_poly.type
_entity_poly.pdbx_seq_one_letter_code
_entity_poly.pdbx_strand_id
1 'polypeptide(L)'
;MMVPSAAQQSRWEPTVVPVPRPLRERCRDFLDLTEEIRYIFPASQAGGGSHFVFVVTDSAVTVISTGALSRSRPKSVWGTYPRRTRLGPVDVGAGAFFDFGGLDFEVDDEYIAVINAADAEVFARDTLPRDPLPDL
;
A
#
# COMPACT_ATOMS: atom_id res chain seq x y z
N MET A 1 46.33 10.26 -25.51
CA MET A 1 44.89 9.94 -25.58
C MET A 1 44.59 8.89 -24.52
N MET A 2 43.94 9.26 -23.42
CA MET A 2 42.89 8.47 -22.74
C MET A 2 42.38 9.29 -21.56
N VAL A 3 41.19 9.86 -21.73
CA VAL A 3 40.39 10.42 -20.63
C VAL A 3 39.87 9.27 -19.76
N PRO A 4 39.81 9.40 -18.43
CA PRO A 4 39.06 8.43 -17.64
C PRO A 4 37.56 8.63 -17.95
N SER A 5 36.95 7.57 -18.47
CA SER A 5 35.52 7.49 -18.75
C SER A 5 34.74 7.66 -17.45
N ALA A 6 33.91 8.69 -17.40
CA ALA A 6 32.87 8.84 -16.40
C ALA A 6 31.81 7.74 -16.63
N ALA A 7 32.09 6.53 -16.16
CA ALA A 7 31.11 5.47 -16.10
C ALA A 7 30.06 5.85 -15.05
N GLN A 8 28.97 6.43 -15.56
CA GLN A 8 27.59 6.14 -15.16
C GLN A 8 27.43 5.78 -13.67
N GLN A 9 27.38 6.81 -12.82
CA GLN A 9 26.64 6.70 -11.57
C GLN A 9 25.17 6.49 -11.96
N SER A 10 24.75 5.23 -12.06
CA SER A 10 23.34 4.88 -12.10
C SER A 10 22.76 5.33 -10.76
N ARG A 11 22.19 6.52 -10.81
CA ARG A 11 21.37 7.11 -9.77
C ARG A 11 20.24 6.11 -9.53
N TRP A 12 20.37 5.31 -8.48
CA TRP A 12 19.27 4.56 -7.92
C TRP A 12 18.34 5.61 -7.29
N GLU A 13 17.43 6.16 -8.07
CA GLU A 13 16.23 6.75 -7.49
C GLU A 13 15.31 5.56 -7.23
N PRO A 14 14.97 5.23 -5.97
CA PRO A 14 13.88 4.29 -5.72
C PRO A 14 12.66 4.91 -6.39
N THR A 15 12.29 4.38 -7.55
CA THR A 15 11.10 4.79 -8.26
C THR A 15 9.97 4.23 -7.42
N VAL A 16 9.39 5.04 -6.55
CA VAL A 16 8.13 4.67 -5.88
C VAL A 16 7.14 4.44 -7.00
N VAL A 17 6.78 3.19 -7.27
CA VAL A 17 5.82 2.87 -8.31
C VAL A 17 4.43 3.03 -7.69
N PRO A 18 3.65 4.06 -8.07
CA PRO A 18 2.29 4.16 -7.58
C PRO A 18 1.46 3.01 -8.16
N VAL A 19 0.46 2.56 -7.40
CA VAL A 19 -0.51 1.59 -7.90
C VAL A 19 -1.08 2.06 -9.25
N PRO A 20 -0.99 1.24 -10.32
CA PRO A 20 -1.41 1.67 -11.65
C PRO A 20 -2.86 2.17 -11.66
N ARG A 21 -3.09 3.31 -12.32
CA ARG A 21 -4.42 3.94 -12.42
C ARG A 21 -5.54 2.95 -12.77
N PRO A 22 -5.39 2.02 -13.74
CA PRO A 22 -6.45 1.06 -14.05
C PRO A 22 -6.79 0.11 -12.89
N LEU A 23 -5.81 -0.28 -12.07
CA LEU A 23 -6.07 -1.09 -10.88
C LEU A 23 -6.82 -0.26 -9.84
N ARG A 24 -6.39 0.98 -9.61
CA ARG A 24 -7.06 1.91 -8.70
C ARG A 24 -8.52 2.15 -9.08
N GLU A 25 -8.79 2.33 -10.37
CA GLU A 25 -10.16 2.50 -10.90
C GLU A 25 -11.01 1.26 -10.67
N ARG A 26 -10.51 0.06 -10.99
CA ARG A 26 -11.23 -1.20 -10.73
C ARG A 26 -11.53 -1.44 -9.26
N CYS A 27 -10.67 -0.95 -8.35
CA CYS A 27 -10.92 -1.11 -6.92
C CYS A 27 -12.09 -0.24 -6.43
N ARG A 28 -12.43 0.86 -7.12
CA ARG A 28 -13.57 1.71 -6.74
C ARG A 28 -14.91 0.98 -6.85
N ASP A 29 -15.03 0.00 -7.74
CA ASP A 29 -16.25 -0.80 -7.92
C ASP A 29 -16.59 -1.65 -6.68
N PHE A 30 -15.67 -1.76 -5.71
CA PHE A 30 -15.82 -2.51 -4.47
C PHE A 30 -16.00 -1.62 -3.24
N LEU A 31 -16.04 -0.30 -3.41
CA LEU A 31 -16.20 0.67 -2.33
C LEU A 31 -17.61 1.24 -2.31
N ASP A 32 -17.99 1.85 -1.20
CA ASP A 32 -19.22 2.65 -1.17
C ASP A 32 -19.08 3.88 -2.09
N LEU A 33 -20.20 4.30 -2.71
CA LEU A 33 -20.21 5.32 -3.78
C LEU A 33 -19.62 6.68 -3.37
N THR A 34 -19.57 6.97 -2.06
CA THR A 34 -19.05 8.22 -1.49
C THR A 34 -17.61 8.11 -1.00
N GLU A 35 -17.01 6.92 -1.01
CA GLU A 35 -15.68 6.72 -0.47
C GLU A 35 -14.58 7.13 -1.44
N GLU A 36 -13.65 7.94 -0.94
CA GLU A 36 -12.42 8.26 -1.63
C GLU A 36 -11.27 7.36 -1.15
N ILE A 37 -10.49 6.86 -2.11
CA ILE A 37 -9.26 6.11 -1.83
C ILE A 37 -8.22 7.11 -1.30
N ARG A 38 -7.90 7.01 -0.01
CA ARG A 38 -6.80 7.72 0.66
C ARG A 38 -5.47 7.03 0.42
N TYR A 39 -5.41 5.73 0.70
CA TYR A 39 -4.25 4.89 0.45
C TYR A 39 -4.65 3.62 -0.28
N ILE A 40 -3.73 3.08 -1.08
CA ILE A 40 -3.91 1.82 -1.79
C ILE A 40 -2.56 1.14 -1.95
N PHE A 41 -2.50 -0.15 -1.64
CA PHE A 41 -1.29 -0.95 -1.84
C PHE A 41 -1.61 -2.43 -2.12
N PRO A 42 -0.82 -3.10 -2.97
CA PRO A 42 -0.91 -4.53 -3.17
C PRO A 42 -0.20 -5.28 -2.03
N ALA A 43 -0.67 -6.49 -1.73
CA ALA A 43 0.00 -7.42 -0.83
C ALA A 43 -0.26 -8.87 -1.27
N SER A 44 0.58 -9.79 -0.83
CA SER A 44 0.37 -11.25 -0.99
C SER A 44 0.35 -11.94 0.34
N GLN A 45 -0.48 -12.98 0.47
CA GLN A 45 -0.39 -13.86 1.63
C GLN A 45 0.99 -14.55 1.66
N ALA A 46 1.65 -14.49 2.82
CA ALA A 46 2.95 -15.12 3.03
C ALA A 46 2.87 -16.64 2.81
N GLY A 47 3.94 -17.23 2.26
CA GLY A 47 3.97 -18.64 1.86
C GLY A 47 3.32 -18.93 0.50
N GLY A 48 2.78 -17.91 -0.17
CA GLY A 48 2.28 -17.97 -1.54
C GLY A 48 0.83 -18.47 -1.64
N GLY A 49 0.06 -17.88 -2.56
CA GLY A 49 -1.22 -18.45 -2.99
C GLY A 49 -2.32 -17.43 -3.30
N SER A 50 -2.29 -16.24 -2.72
CA SER A 50 -3.31 -15.23 -2.98
C SER A 50 -2.76 -13.81 -2.95
N HIS A 51 -3.28 -12.99 -3.86
CA HIS A 51 -2.96 -11.58 -3.99
C HIS A 51 -4.15 -10.74 -3.59
N PHE A 52 -3.85 -9.62 -2.94
CA PHE A 52 -4.83 -8.72 -2.35
C PHE A 52 -4.46 -7.27 -2.68
N VAL A 53 -5.46 -6.41 -2.66
CA VAL A 53 -5.30 -4.97 -2.68
C VAL A 53 -5.97 -4.42 -1.44
N PHE A 54 -5.20 -3.73 -0.61
CA PHE A 54 -5.69 -3.00 0.53
C PHE A 54 -6.07 -1.61 0.07
N VAL A 55 -7.31 -1.21 0.33
CA VAL A 55 -7.84 0.11 0.01
C VAL A 55 -8.27 0.78 1.30
N VAL A 56 -7.66 1.90 1.62
CA VAL A 56 -7.93 2.68 2.83
C VAL A 56 -8.69 3.93 2.42
N THR A 57 -9.84 4.14 3.05
CA THR A 57 -10.71 5.31 2.88
C THR A 57 -10.72 6.11 4.18
N ASP A 58 -11.59 7.13 4.29
CA ASP A 58 -11.80 7.82 5.57
C ASP A 58 -12.55 6.96 6.60
N SER A 59 -13.37 6.01 6.15
CA SER A 59 -14.27 5.21 6.97
C SER A 59 -13.83 3.77 7.18
N ALA A 60 -13.09 3.19 6.24
CA ALA A 60 -12.80 1.77 6.22
C ALA A 60 -11.41 1.40 5.68
N VAL A 61 -11.01 0.17 5.98
CA VAL A 61 -10.01 -0.59 5.24
C VAL A 61 -10.74 -1.73 4.53
N THR A 62 -10.81 -1.66 3.21
CA THR A 62 -11.41 -2.70 2.36
C THR A 62 -10.29 -3.52 1.74
N VAL A 63 -10.30 -4.83 2.00
CA VAL A 63 -9.32 -5.78 1.47
C VAL A 63 -9.96 -6.53 0.32
N ILE A 64 -9.41 -6.39 -0.88
CA ILE A 64 -9.97 -6.94 -2.11
C ILE A 64 -9.06 -8.05 -2.62
N SER A 65 -9.61 -9.25 -2.82
CA SER A 65 -8.87 -10.35 -3.44
C SER A 65 -8.74 -10.13 -4.95
N THR A 66 -7.57 -10.43 -5.51
CA THR A 66 -7.33 -10.47 -6.97
C THR A 66 -7.16 -11.92 -7.47
N GLY A 67 -6.85 -12.85 -6.55
CA GLY A 67 -6.71 -14.29 -6.76
C GLY A 67 -5.28 -14.72 -7.09
N ALA A 68 -5.06 -16.04 -7.19
CA ALA A 68 -3.72 -16.62 -7.33
C ALA A 68 -2.99 -16.31 -8.66
N LEU A 69 -3.75 -16.05 -9.73
CA LEU A 69 -3.22 -15.95 -11.11
C LEU A 69 -3.05 -14.50 -11.62
N SER A 70 -3.51 -13.50 -10.87
CA SER A 70 -3.41 -12.09 -11.29
C SER A 70 -3.34 -11.17 -10.09
N ARG A 71 -2.34 -10.28 -10.08
CA ARG A 71 -2.18 -9.21 -9.08
C ARG A 71 -2.99 -7.95 -9.40
N SER A 72 -3.59 -7.87 -10.59
CA SER A 72 -4.13 -6.63 -11.14
C SER A 72 -5.62 -6.69 -11.46
N ARG A 73 -6.28 -7.81 -11.20
CA ARG A 73 -7.72 -7.99 -11.45
C ARG A 73 -8.47 -8.26 -10.13
N PRO A 74 -8.99 -7.21 -9.48
CA PRO A 74 -9.91 -7.34 -8.35
C PRO A 74 -11.08 -8.29 -8.66
N LYS A 75 -11.46 -9.14 -7.70
CA LYS A 75 -12.49 -10.17 -7.85
C LYS A 75 -13.60 -10.05 -6.82
N SER A 76 -13.25 -9.93 -5.54
CA SER A 76 -14.21 -9.88 -4.44
C SER A 76 -13.62 -9.21 -3.21
N VAL A 77 -14.47 -8.59 -2.40
CA VAL A 77 -14.10 -8.15 -1.06
C VAL A 77 -13.83 -9.37 -0.20
N TRP A 78 -12.62 -9.46 0.36
CA TRP A 78 -12.26 -10.45 1.37
C TRP A 78 -12.79 -10.03 2.75
N GLY A 79 -12.66 -8.74 3.06
CA GLY A 79 -13.24 -8.16 4.27
C GLY A 79 -13.20 -6.64 4.25
N THR A 80 -14.10 -6.04 5.03
CA THR A 80 -14.14 -4.60 5.29
C THR A 80 -14.02 -4.38 6.78
N TYR A 81 -13.06 -3.56 7.17
CA TYR A 81 -12.68 -3.33 8.56
C TYR A 81 -12.82 -1.83 8.88
N PRO A 82 -13.13 -1.44 10.13
CA PRO A 82 -13.16 -0.04 10.51
C PRO A 82 -11.84 0.66 10.18
N ARG A 83 -11.86 1.95 9.79
CA ARG A 83 -10.62 2.73 9.54
C ARG A 83 -9.62 2.72 10.70
N ARG A 84 -10.12 2.49 11.92
CA ARG A 84 -9.35 2.33 13.15
C ARG A 84 -8.71 0.96 13.35
N THR A 85 -8.68 0.13 12.31
CA THR A 85 -7.92 -1.13 12.27
C THR A 85 -6.50 -0.82 11.87
N ARG A 86 -5.53 -1.29 12.66
CA ARG A 86 -4.12 -1.08 12.40
C ARG A 86 -3.64 -1.99 11.27
N LEU A 87 -2.87 -1.44 10.33
CA LEU A 87 -2.30 -2.19 9.21
C LEU A 87 -0.92 -2.76 9.54
N GLY A 88 -0.11 -2.00 10.28
CA GLY A 88 1.20 -2.43 10.75
C GLY A 88 1.21 -3.00 12.17
N PRO A 89 2.39 -3.21 12.76
CA PRO A 89 3.71 -2.85 12.24
C PRO A 89 4.14 -3.72 11.05
N VAL A 90 5.01 -3.16 10.20
CA VAL A 90 5.69 -3.92 9.15
C VAL A 90 7.06 -4.37 9.67
N ASP A 91 7.30 -5.68 9.76
CA ASP A 91 8.63 -6.26 9.99
C ASP A 91 9.42 -6.23 8.67
N VAL A 92 10.68 -5.77 8.71
CA VAL A 92 11.57 -5.61 7.55
C VAL A 92 12.81 -6.51 7.62
N GLY A 93 12.85 -7.50 8.53
CA GLY A 93 14.04 -8.31 8.77
C GLY A 93 14.41 -9.25 7.62
N ALA A 94 13.46 -10.05 7.13
CA ALA A 94 13.67 -11.06 6.07
C ALA A 94 12.88 -10.76 4.77
N GLY A 95 12.35 -9.54 4.69
CA GLY A 95 11.32 -9.08 3.75
C GLY A 95 10.34 -8.19 4.51
N ALA A 96 9.44 -7.50 3.81
CA ALA A 96 8.45 -6.62 4.44
C ALA A 96 7.14 -7.38 4.69
N PHE A 97 6.85 -7.66 5.96
CA PHE A 97 5.69 -8.46 6.39
C PHE A 97 4.82 -7.74 7.43
N PHE A 98 3.52 -7.96 7.40
CA PHE A 98 2.59 -7.49 8.42
C PHE A 98 1.47 -8.51 8.68
N ASP A 99 1.00 -8.60 9.93
CA ASP A 99 -0.19 -9.38 10.27
C ASP A 99 -1.45 -8.52 10.08
N PHE A 100 -2.46 -9.10 9.43
CA PHE A 100 -3.76 -8.46 9.33
C PHE A 100 -4.88 -9.50 9.27
N GLY A 101 -5.84 -9.40 10.20
CA GLY A 101 -6.96 -10.35 10.24
C GLY A 101 -6.53 -11.81 10.49
N GLY A 102 -5.39 -12.02 11.17
CA GLY A 102 -4.85 -13.34 11.49
C GLY A 102 -4.11 -14.03 10.33
N LEU A 103 -3.72 -13.27 9.31
CA LEU A 103 -2.89 -13.73 8.20
C LEU A 103 -1.65 -12.84 8.06
N ASP A 104 -0.52 -13.47 7.79
CA ASP A 104 0.70 -12.75 7.42
C ASP A 104 0.67 -12.38 5.93
N PHE A 105 0.96 -11.11 5.65
CA PHE A 105 1.06 -10.55 4.31
C PHE A 105 2.47 -10.06 4.04
N GLU A 106 2.96 -10.33 2.84
CA GLU A 106 4.15 -9.74 2.24
C GLU A 106 3.76 -8.52 1.41
N VAL A 107 4.57 -7.47 1.49
CA VAL A 107 4.42 -6.23 0.73
C VAL A 107 5.76 -5.85 0.09
N ASP A 108 5.74 -5.16 -1.05
CA ASP A 108 6.96 -4.57 -1.61
C ASP A 108 7.40 -3.37 -0.75
N ASP A 109 8.71 -3.20 -0.55
CA ASP A 109 9.30 -2.16 0.31
C ASP A 109 8.79 -0.74 0.02
N GLU A 110 8.45 -0.46 -1.24
CA GLU A 110 7.91 0.84 -1.69
C GLU A 110 6.58 1.22 -1.02
N TYR A 111 5.80 0.26 -0.53
CA TYR A 111 4.52 0.50 0.14
C TYR A 111 4.61 0.51 1.67
N ILE A 112 5.78 0.26 2.27
CA ILE A 112 5.97 0.37 3.72
C ILE A 112 5.59 1.78 4.20
N ALA A 113 6.02 2.81 3.47
CA ALA A 113 5.69 4.19 3.78
C ALA A 113 4.18 4.47 3.68
N VAL A 114 3.48 3.82 2.75
CA VAL A 114 2.02 3.92 2.58
C VAL A 114 1.29 3.34 3.80
N ILE A 115 1.70 2.17 4.27
CA ILE A 115 1.15 1.52 5.47
C ILE A 115 1.39 2.41 6.70
N ASN A 116 2.63 2.85 6.89
CA ASN A 116 2.99 3.68 8.03
C ASN A 116 2.25 5.03 8.04
N ALA A 117 2.08 5.67 6.87
CA ALA A 117 1.31 6.91 6.76
C ALA A 117 -0.17 6.69 7.10
N ALA A 118 -0.78 5.62 6.57
CA ALA A 118 -2.17 5.28 6.84
C ALA A 118 -2.43 5.01 8.34
N ASP A 119 -1.50 4.35 9.03
CA ASP A 119 -1.58 4.14 10.48
C ASP A 119 -1.31 5.43 11.27
N ALA A 120 -0.31 6.23 10.87
CA ALA A 120 0.04 7.47 11.56
C ALA A 120 -1.13 8.47 11.57
N GLU A 121 -1.88 8.57 10.48
CA GLU A 121 -3.11 9.35 10.39
C GLU A 121 -4.21 8.96 11.38
N VAL A 122 -4.16 7.78 11.98
CA VAL A 122 -5.19 7.36 12.94
C VAL A 122 -4.63 7.28 14.36
N PHE A 123 -3.41 6.78 14.50
CA PHE A 123 -2.84 6.41 15.79
C PHE A 123 -1.75 7.37 16.27
N ALA A 124 -1.28 8.27 15.43
CA ALA A 124 -0.17 9.18 15.74
C ALA A 124 -0.34 10.56 15.10
N ARG A 125 -1.59 11.05 14.98
CA ARG A 125 -1.90 12.34 14.33
C ARG A 125 -1.06 13.50 14.85
N ASP A 126 -0.83 13.57 16.16
CA ASP A 126 -0.07 14.64 16.81
C ASP A 126 1.43 14.62 16.47
N THR A 127 1.91 13.54 15.85
CA THR A 127 3.30 13.38 15.39
C THR A 127 3.46 13.69 13.90
N LEU A 128 2.37 13.88 13.17
CA LEU A 128 2.43 14.19 11.74
C LEU A 128 3.01 15.59 11.54
N PRO A 129 3.82 15.78 10.47
CA PRO A 129 4.22 17.12 10.05
C PRO A 129 2.99 17.99 9.82
N ARG A 130 3.05 19.25 10.24
CA ARG A 130 1.98 20.21 9.95
C ARG A 130 1.86 20.36 8.44
N ASP A 131 0.63 20.34 7.93
CA ASP A 131 0.36 20.56 6.52
C ASP A 131 0.99 21.89 6.09
N PRO A 132 1.91 21.90 5.11
CA PRO A 132 2.52 23.13 4.62
C PRO A 132 1.53 24.03 3.87
N LEU A 133 0.38 23.50 3.43
CA LEU A 133 -0.63 24.22 2.63
C LEU A 133 -2.06 23.96 3.16
N PRO A 134 -2.37 24.37 4.41
CA PRO A 134 -3.63 24.00 5.07
C PRO A 134 -4.87 24.70 4.48
N ASP A 135 -4.69 25.76 3.69
CA ASP A 135 -5.75 26.63 3.19
C ASP A 135 -5.85 26.64 1.65
N LEU A 136 -5.21 25.69 0.96
CA LEU A 136 -5.20 25.62 -0.51
C LEU A 136 -6.43 24.88 -1.08
#